data_AF-A0A524CAR6-F1
#
_entry.id   AF-A0A524CAR6-F1
#
_cell.length_a   1.000
_cell.length_b   1.000
_cell.length_c   1.000
_cell.angle_alpha   90.00
_cell.angle_beta   90.00
_cell.angle_gamma   90.00
#
_symmetry.space_group_name_H-M   'P 1'
#
loop_
_entity.id
_entity.type
_entity.pdbx_description
1 polymer ?
#
loop_
_entity_poly.entity_id
_entity_poly.type
_entity_poly.pdbx_seq_one_letter_code
_entity_poly.pdbx_strand_id
1 'polypeptide(L)'
;MPEETKNEKNYNFKEWTVAELREFAGTNNITIPSKSRKKDIINLLEEVASHPDFIDRTQEEDLEEELIAGVEEDPALSYKEKMELKFWQKPPYSSLLDTELAKDSNIAFYDLASLVDKFFDNMLNENLINYKISGIALKTSASLHHYKISSIIKEEEQIQKKEELEKFRTSHSRSIPKTLPQPIQPKMLIATKDELFEAMRSAIIETMQNKEKLRRRRMRREHLKQQKIQKRSKAQLPKELLKHISGREQSIEELHDSWYNRIKAKINLDGKDTSFFDLAHIIKSEEPSDIGRRFAFVRMFLALMFLSTGNKLRLSQEEDFKDFGIKLR
;
A
#
# COMPACT_ATOMS: atom_id res chain seq x y z
N MET A 1 16.34 -28.09 5.47
CA MET A 1 14.96 -28.13 4.98
C MET A 1 14.46 -29.54 5.25
N PRO A 2 13.46 -29.75 6.12
CA PRO A 2 12.91 -31.07 6.34
C PRO A 2 11.89 -31.38 5.23
N GLU A 3 12.01 -32.57 4.66
CA GLU A 3 11.09 -33.12 3.67
C GLU A 3 9.77 -33.49 4.37
N GLU A 4 8.67 -32.89 3.95
CA GLU A 4 7.32 -33.24 4.40
C GLU A 4 6.94 -34.60 3.82
N THR A 5 6.78 -35.58 4.72
CA THR A 5 6.22 -36.90 4.43
C THR A 5 4.79 -36.75 3.93
N LYS A 6 4.56 -36.99 2.63
CA LYS A 6 3.22 -37.11 2.04
C LYS A 6 2.54 -38.38 2.58
N ASN A 7 1.49 -38.20 3.37
CA ASN A 7 0.60 -39.29 3.79
C ASN A 7 -0.22 -39.78 2.59
N GLU A 8 0.13 -40.93 2.02
CA GLU A 8 -0.72 -41.64 1.06
C GLU A 8 -1.95 -42.20 1.79
N LYS A 9 -3.06 -41.44 1.79
CA LYS A 9 -4.35 -41.94 2.29
C LYS A 9 -5.05 -42.74 1.19
N ASN A 10 -5.33 -44.02 1.47
CA ASN A 10 -6.10 -44.89 0.58
C ASN A 10 -7.61 -44.71 0.85
N TYR A 11 -8.32 -44.05 -0.07
CA TYR A 11 -9.78 -43.92 -0.02
C TYR A 11 -10.46 -45.19 -0.56
N ASN A 12 -11.48 -45.71 0.13
CA ASN A 12 -12.28 -46.85 -0.33
C ASN A 12 -13.63 -46.39 -0.91
N PHE A 13 -13.63 -45.82 -2.11
CA PHE A 13 -14.82 -45.25 -2.78
C PHE A 13 -15.94 -46.27 -3.10
N LYS A 14 -15.70 -47.58 -2.92
CA LYS A 14 -16.68 -48.64 -3.21
C LYS A 14 -17.84 -48.65 -2.22
N GLU A 15 -17.57 -48.26 -0.98
CA GLU A 15 -18.54 -48.28 0.13
C GLU A 15 -19.47 -47.06 0.12
N TRP A 16 -19.07 -45.97 -0.54
CA TRP A 16 -19.81 -44.70 -0.53
C TRP A 16 -21.05 -44.71 -1.40
N THR A 17 -22.03 -43.88 -1.05
CA THR A 17 -23.24 -43.67 -1.86
C THR A 17 -22.96 -42.75 -3.07
N VAL A 18 -23.84 -42.76 -4.07
CA VAL A 18 -23.68 -41.88 -5.26
C VAL A 18 -23.79 -40.39 -4.87
N ALA A 19 -24.49 -40.08 -3.78
CA ALA A 19 -24.60 -38.73 -3.24
C ALA A 19 -23.26 -38.27 -2.64
N GLU A 20 -22.67 -39.09 -1.76
CA GLU A 20 -21.36 -38.83 -1.14
C GLU A 20 -20.24 -38.66 -2.18
N LEU A 21 -20.21 -39.51 -3.21
CA LEU A 21 -19.21 -39.41 -4.28
C LEU A 21 -19.35 -38.10 -5.09
N ARG A 22 -20.57 -37.57 -5.24
CA ARG A 22 -20.82 -36.30 -5.94
C ARG A 22 -20.51 -35.09 -5.08
N GLU A 23 -20.75 -35.20 -3.77
CA GLU A 23 -20.41 -34.17 -2.79
C GLU A 23 -18.89 -34.01 -2.68
N PHE A 24 -18.16 -35.13 -2.54
CA PHE A 24 -16.69 -35.16 -2.57
C PHE A 24 -16.10 -34.61 -3.88
N ALA A 25 -16.72 -34.91 -5.01
CA ALA A 25 -16.31 -34.34 -6.29
C ALA A 25 -16.61 -32.83 -6.37
N GLY A 26 -17.72 -32.38 -5.77
CA GLY A 26 -18.08 -30.97 -5.70
C GLY A 26 -17.08 -30.14 -4.89
N THR A 27 -16.74 -30.60 -3.68
CA THR A 27 -15.76 -29.94 -2.80
C THR A 27 -14.37 -29.88 -3.44
N ASN A 28 -13.98 -30.94 -4.16
CA ASN A 28 -12.70 -31.02 -4.85
C ASN A 28 -12.70 -30.45 -6.29
N ASN A 29 -13.77 -29.77 -6.73
CA ASN A 29 -13.91 -29.19 -8.08
C ASN A 29 -13.75 -30.19 -9.24
N ILE A 30 -14.14 -31.45 -9.03
CA ILE A 30 -14.15 -32.50 -10.03
C ILE A 30 -15.52 -32.52 -10.73
N THR A 31 -15.54 -32.26 -12.04
CA THR A 31 -16.77 -32.25 -12.82
C THR A 31 -17.24 -33.67 -13.18
N ILE A 32 -18.33 -34.13 -12.58
CA ILE A 32 -18.96 -35.42 -12.91
C ILE A 32 -20.15 -35.22 -13.87
N PRO A 33 -20.24 -35.95 -15.00
CA PRO A 33 -21.42 -35.95 -15.86
C PRO A 33 -22.67 -36.45 -15.13
N SER A 34 -23.82 -35.77 -15.30
CA SER A 34 -25.06 -36.05 -14.56
C SER A 34 -25.65 -37.46 -14.77
N LYS A 35 -25.30 -38.14 -15.86
CA LYS A 35 -25.76 -39.49 -16.25
C LYS A 35 -24.75 -40.63 -15.98
N SER A 36 -23.63 -40.33 -15.33
CA SER A 36 -22.59 -41.34 -15.02
C SER A 36 -23.11 -42.41 -14.05
N ARG A 37 -22.74 -43.68 -14.27
CA ARG A 37 -23.06 -44.78 -13.35
C ARG A 37 -22.09 -44.78 -12.17
N LYS A 38 -22.49 -45.35 -11.03
CA LYS A 38 -21.65 -45.43 -9.80
C LYS A 38 -20.23 -45.96 -10.09
N LYS A 39 -20.11 -46.99 -10.94
CA LYS A 39 -18.82 -47.58 -11.32
C LYS A 39 -17.90 -46.58 -12.06
N ASP A 40 -18.46 -45.77 -12.94
CA ASP A 40 -17.70 -44.79 -13.72
C ASP A 40 -17.21 -43.64 -12.84
N ILE A 41 -18.02 -43.24 -11.85
CA ILE A 41 -17.66 -42.22 -10.85
C ILE A 41 -16.52 -42.71 -9.95
N ILE A 42 -16.59 -43.97 -9.49
CA ILE A 42 -15.55 -44.57 -8.66
C ILE A 42 -14.21 -44.60 -9.40
N ASN A 43 -14.18 -45.07 -10.65
CA ASN A 43 -12.94 -45.13 -11.43
C ASN A 43 -12.33 -43.74 -11.63
N LEU A 44 -13.17 -42.72 -11.89
CA LEU A 44 -12.70 -41.35 -12.07
C LEU A 44 -12.13 -40.75 -10.78
N LEU A 45 -12.73 -41.06 -9.63
CA LEU A 45 -12.23 -40.60 -8.33
C LEU A 45 -10.97 -41.36 -7.88
N GLU A 46 -10.86 -42.67 -8.17
CA GLU A 46 -9.64 -43.44 -7.93
C GLU A 46 -8.48 -42.91 -8.78
N GLU A 47 -8.72 -42.57 -10.05
CA GLU A 47 -7.70 -41.97 -10.93
C GLU A 47 -7.26 -40.58 -10.44
N VAL A 48 -8.21 -39.71 -10.08
CA VAL A 48 -7.90 -38.35 -9.59
C VAL A 48 -7.21 -38.38 -8.23
N ALA A 49 -7.65 -39.22 -7.30
CA ALA A 49 -7.03 -39.35 -5.97
C ALA A 49 -5.63 -39.98 -6.02
N SER A 50 -5.33 -40.78 -7.05
CA SER A 50 -3.99 -41.37 -7.26
C SER A 50 -2.95 -40.38 -7.80
N HIS A 51 -3.35 -39.18 -8.23
CA HIS A 51 -2.40 -38.18 -8.73
C HIS A 51 -1.58 -37.56 -7.59
N PRO A 52 -0.24 -37.44 -7.74
CA PRO A 52 0.66 -36.95 -6.68
C PRO A 52 0.48 -35.46 -6.32
N ASP A 53 -0.29 -34.74 -7.13
CA ASP A 53 -0.63 -33.31 -6.98
C ASP A 53 -2.08 -33.10 -6.50
N PHE A 54 -2.83 -34.18 -6.22
CA PHE A 54 -4.18 -34.07 -5.70
C PHE A 54 -4.14 -33.61 -4.23
N ILE A 55 -4.85 -32.51 -3.96
CA ILE A 55 -5.01 -31.94 -2.62
C ILE A 55 -6.49 -32.10 -2.28
N ASP A 56 -6.78 -32.90 -1.25
CA ASP A 56 -8.15 -33.12 -0.77
C ASP A 56 -8.62 -31.93 0.06
N ARG A 57 -9.53 -31.14 -0.51
CA ARG A 57 -10.07 -29.90 0.07
C ARG A 57 -11.12 -30.16 1.15
N THR A 58 -11.59 -31.40 1.30
CA THR A 58 -12.52 -31.73 2.39
C THR A 58 -11.88 -31.61 3.77
N GLN A 59 -10.55 -31.65 3.87
CA GLN A 59 -9.82 -31.43 5.13
C GLN A 59 -9.51 -29.96 5.40
N GLU A 60 -9.64 -29.06 4.42
CA GLU A 60 -9.44 -27.61 4.64
C GLU A 60 -10.58 -27.02 5.49
N GLU A 61 -11.81 -27.51 5.35
CA GLU A 61 -12.94 -27.06 6.19
C GLU A 61 -12.78 -27.48 7.66
N ASP A 62 -12.28 -28.68 7.95
CA ASP A 62 -11.99 -29.13 9.32
C ASP A 62 -10.79 -28.35 9.93
N LEU A 63 -9.77 -28.02 9.13
CA LEU A 63 -8.63 -27.20 9.55
C LEU A 63 -9.00 -25.73 9.79
N GLU A 64 -9.96 -25.17 9.04
CA GLU A 64 -10.46 -23.81 9.24
C GLU A 64 -11.26 -23.69 10.56
N GLU A 65 -12.03 -24.72 10.94
CA GLU A 65 -12.73 -24.74 12.23
C GLU A 65 -11.78 -24.91 13.43
N GLU A 66 -10.71 -25.72 13.29
CA GLU A 66 -9.65 -25.82 14.32
C GLU A 66 -8.78 -24.56 14.40
N LEU A 67 -8.51 -23.87 13.29
CA LEU A 67 -7.78 -22.59 13.26
C LEU A 67 -8.54 -21.45 13.95
N ILE A 68 -9.87 -21.51 14.06
CA ILE A 68 -10.66 -20.50 14.79
C ILE A 68 -10.68 -20.76 16.30
N ALA A 69 -10.57 -22.03 16.73
CA ALA A 69 -10.56 -22.41 18.14
C ALA A 69 -9.14 -22.49 18.76
N GLY A 70 -8.09 -22.57 17.92
CA GLY A 70 -6.69 -22.78 18.31
C GLY A 70 -5.73 -21.66 17.93
N VAL A 71 -6.16 -20.40 17.81
CA VAL A 71 -5.23 -19.26 17.81
C VAL A 71 -4.66 -19.11 19.22
N GLU A 72 -3.61 -19.87 19.50
CA GLU A 72 -2.66 -19.60 20.56
C GLU A 72 -2.23 -18.14 20.45
N GLU A 73 -2.61 -17.35 21.45
CA GLU A 73 -2.00 -16.07 21.72
C GLU A 73 -0.48 -16.29 21.85
N ASP A 74 0.30 -15.72 20.91
CA ASP A 74 1.75 -15.64 21.02
C ASP A 74 2.15 -15.24 22.46
N PRO A 75 2.80 -16.11 23.25
CA PRO A 75 3.21 -15.78 24.61
C PRO A 75 4.19 -14.59 24.65
N ALA A 76 4.81 -14.24 23.51
CA ALA A 76 5.68 -13.09 23.38
C ALA A 76 4.95 -11.73 23.35
N LEU A 77 3.62 -11.70 23.12
CA LEU A 77 2.81 -10.48 23.19
C LEU A 77 2.27 -10.21 24.61
N SER A 78 2.17 -11.23 25.46
CA SER A 78 1.68 -11.10 26.84
C SER A 78 2.77 -10.68 27.85
N TYR A 79 4.05 -10.83 27.51
CA TYR A 79 5.19 -10.33 28.32
C TYR A 79 5.64 -8.90 27.99
N LYS A 80 4.93 -8.16 27.12
CA LYS A 80 4.98 -6.69 27.23
C LYS A 80 4.25 -6.36 28.52
N GLU A 81 5.05 -6.13 29.56
CA GLU A 81 4.64 -5.50 30.81
C GLU A 81 3.47 -4.56 30.55
N LYS A 82 2.43 -4.66 31.38
CA LYS A 82 1.36 -3.66 31.51
C LYS A 82 1.97 -2.33 31.94
N MET A 83 2.82 -1.72 31.12
CA MET A 83 3.11 -0.30 31.19
C MET A 83 1.77 0.35 30.92
N GLU A 84 1.16 0.90 31.96
CA GLU A 84 -0.09 1.61 31.85
C GLU A 84 0.05 2.62 30.70
N LEU A 85 -0.75 2.42 29.64
CA LEU A 85 -0.76 3.34 28.51
C LEU A 85 -0.98 4.74 29.08
N LYS A 86 -0.09 5.66 28.72
CA LYS A 86 -0.19 7.05 29.14
C LYS A 86 -1.50 7.63 28.63
N PHE A 87 -2.10 8.59 29.33
CA PHE A 87 -3.43 9.08 28.98
C PHE A 87 -3.54 9.58 27.53
N TRP A 88 -2.47 10.15 26.98
CA TRP A 88 -2.44 10.63 25.59
C TRP A 88 -2.41 9.52 24.53
N GLN A 89 -2.07 8.28 24.90
CA GLN A 89 -2.16 7.11 24.02
C GLN A 89 -3.54 6.45 24.06
N LYS A 90 -4.38 6.81 25.04
CA LYS A 90 -5.75 6.31 25.14
C LYS A 90 -6.66 7.14 24.22
N PRO A 91 -7.63 6.52 23.53
CA PRO A 91 -8.70 7.27 22.88
C PRO A 91 -9.49 8.03 23.95
N PRO A 92 -9.91 9.29 23.73
CA PRO A 92 -9.97 10.03 22.46
C PRO A 92 -8.72 10.86 22.12
N TYR A 93 -7.68 10.89 22.94
CA TYR A 93 -6.54 11.80 22.77
C TYR A 93 -5.50 11.30 21.77
N SER A 94 -5.45 10.00 21.51
CA SER A 94 -4.55 9.39 20.53
C SER A 94 -4.73 9.97 19.11
N SER A 95 -5.95 10.37 18.76
CA SER A 95 -6.23 11.00 17.47
C SER A 95 -5.60 12.39 17.33
N LEU A 96 -5.28 13.07 18.44
CA LEU A 96 -4.52 14.32 18.37
C LEU A 96 -3.05 14.08 18.02
N LEU A 97 -2.55 12.84 18.09
CA LEU A 97 -1.15 12.57 17.76
C LEU A 97 -0.95 12.26 16.27
N ASP A 98 -1.95 11.67 15.62
CA ASP A 98 -1.87 11.24 14.23
C ASP A 98 -2.92 11.92 13.34
N THR A 99 -2.43 12.70 12.37
CA THR A 99 -3.28 13.47 11.44
C THR A 99 -4.07 12.62 10.45
N GLU A 100 -3.61 11.40 10.16
CA GLU A 100 -4.30 10.48 9.24
C GLU A 100 -5.50 9.82 9.92
N LEU A 101 -5.30 9.29 11.13
CA LEU A 101 -6.35 8.77 12.00
C LEU A 101 -7.44 9.81 12.30
N ALA A 102 -7.07 11.08 12.45
CA ALA A 102 -8.01 12.15 12.70
C ALA A 102 -8.83 12.60 11.48
N LYS A 103 -8.37 12.33 10.25
CA LYS A 103 -9.13 12.61 9.02
C LYS A 103 -10.17 11.53 8.72
N ASP A 104 -9.84 10.28 9.03
CA ASP A 104 -10.69 9.12 8.74
C ASP A 104 -11.79 8.92 9.79
N SER A 105 -11.58 9.46 10.98
CA SER A 105 -12.56 9.43 12.05
C SER A 105 -13.48 10.65 11.99
N ASN A 106 -14.70 10.50 12.51
CA ASN A 106 -15.67 11.60 12.72
C ASN A 106 -15.16 12.72 13.68
N ILE A 107 -13.88 12.71 14.03
CA ILE A 107 -13.22 13.65 14.94
C ILE A 107 -13.12 15.04 14.31
N ALA A 108 -13.08 15.15 12.97
CA ALA A 108 -13.23 16.43 12.27
C ALA A 108 -14.57 17.15 12.59
N PHE A 109 -15.60 16.38 13.00
CA PHE A 109 -16.91 16.91 13.42
C PHE A 109 -17.03 17.10 14.93
N TYR A 110 -16.10 16.55 15.72
CA TYR A 110 -16.07 16.75 17.17
C TYR A 110 -15.57 18.17 17.51
N ASP A 111 -15.91 18.67 18.70
CA ASP A 111 -15.39 19.94 19.18
C ASP A 111 -13.92 19.80 19.61
N LEU A 112 -13.03 19.95 18.62
CA LEU A 112 -11.57 19.88 18.75
C LEU A 112 -11.03 20.83 19.84
N ALA A 113 -11.67 21.98 20.05
CA ALA A 113 -11.25 22.94 21.07
C ALA A 113 -11.41 22.32 22.47
N SER A 114 -12.61 21.82 22.78
CA SER A 114 -12.87 21.15 24.06
C SER A 114 -11.99 19.91 24.30
N LEU A 115 -11.62 19.20 23.23
CA LEU A 115 -10.75 18.02 23.32
C LEU A 115 -9.30 18.41 23.65
N VAL A 116 -8.81 19.48 23.03
CA VAL A 116 -7.48 20.02 23.26
C VAL A 116 -7.37 20.62 24.66
N ASP A 117 -8.38 21.35 25.13
CA ASP A 117 -8.39 21.90 26.50
C ASP A 117 -8.32 20.77 27.54
N LYS A 118 -9.18 19.75 27.40
CA LYS A 118 -9.15 18.56 28.27
C LYS A 118 -7.83 17.79 28.18
N PHE A 119 -7.19 17.79 27.01
CA PHE A 119 -5.90 17.15 26.81
C PHE A 119 -4.80 17.86 27.59
N PHE A 120 -4.78 19.19 27.56
CA PHE A 120 -3.85 20.01 28.32
C PHE A 120 -4.13 19.94 29.83
N ASP A 121 -5.39 19.99 30.25
CA ASP A 121 -5.78 19.85 31.66
C ASP A 121 -5.32 18.50 32.23
N ASN A 122 -5.51 17.41 31.49
CA ASN A 122 -5.01 16.08 31.91
C ASN A 122 -3.48 16.02 31.96
N MET A 123 -2.79 16.72 31.05
CA MET A 123 -1.33 16.80 31.05
C MET A 123 -0.78 17.58 32.26
N LEU A 124 -1.52 18.61 32.70
CA LEU A 124 -1.22 19.38 33.90
C LEU A 124 -1.50 18.56 35.16
N ASN A 125 -2.64 17.86 35.21
CA ASN A 125 -3.03 17.02 36.36
C ASN A 125 -2.03 15.89 36.63
N GLU A 126 -1.45 15.29 35.59
CA GLU A 126 -0.44 14.24 35.73
C GLU A 126 0.98 14.79 36.03
N ASN A 127 1.18 16.12 36.14
CA ASN A 127 2.48 16.77 36.36
C ASN A 127 3.58 16.33 35.36
N LEU A 128 3.19 15.89 34.16
CA LEU A 128 4.06 15.31 33.13
C LEU A 128 3.88 16.06 31.81
N ILE A 129 4.24 17.34 31.81
CA ILE A 129 4.18 18.18 30.61
C ILE A 129 5.26 17.73 29.63
N ASN A 130 4.85 17.00 28.61
CA ASN A 130 5.72 16.67 27.49
C ASN A 130 5.51 17.66 26.34
N TYR A 131 6.36 18.68 26.27
CA TYR A 131 6.30 19.74 25.25
C TYR A 131 6.33 19.22 23.81
N LYS A 132 6.94 18.05 23.57
CA LYS A 132 6.97 17.45 22.23
C LYS A 132 5.60 16.94 21.83
N ILE A 133 4.92 16.24 22.74
CA ILE A 133 3.61 15.64 22.49
C ILE A 133 2.54 16.73 22.42
N SER A 134 2.59 17.72 23.30
CA SER A 134 1.71 18.88 23.21
C SER A 134 1.90 19.68 21.93
N GLY A 135 3.14 19.87 21.48
CA GLY A 135 3.44 20.53 20.21
C GLY A 135 2.86 19.76 19.01
N ILE A 136 2.92 18.42 19.04
CA ILE A 136 2.29 17.58 18.02
C ILE A 136 0.77 17.74 18.06
N ALA A 137 0.15 17.60 19.24
CA ALA A 137 -1.31 17.74 19.43
C ALA A 137 -1.85 19.12 18.99
N LEU A 138 -1.09 20.18 19.24
CA LEU A 138 -1.46 21.53 18.81
C LEU A 138 -1.36 21.67 17.28
N LYS A 139 -0.28 21.14 16.69
CA LYS A 139 -0.10 21.16 15.23
C LYS A 139 -1.19 20.37 14.50
N THR A 140 -1.53 19.18 15.00
CA THR A 140 -2.58 18.35 14.41
C THR A 140 -3.94 19.03 14.55
N SER A 141 -4.27 19.58 15.72
CA SER A 141 -5.50 20.35 15.93
C SER A 141 -5.60 21.54 14.98
N ALA A 142 -4.54 22.35 14.84
CA ALA A 142 -4.50 23.47 13.89
C ALA A 142 -4.71 23.00 12.44
N SER A 143 -4.10 21.87 12.05
CA SER A 143 -4.29 21.29 10.72
C SER A 143 -5.72 20.80 10.49
N LEU A 144 -6.38 20.26 11.51
CA LEU A 144 -7.77 19.78 11.43
C LEU A 144 -8.75 20.96 11.36
N HIS A 145 -8.52 22.01 12.14
CA HIS A 145 -9.29 23.26 12.04
C HIS A 145 -9.16 23.88 10.66
N HIS A 146 -7.94 23.96 10.12
CA HIS A 146 -7.72 24.44 8.75
C HIS A 146 -8.45 23.58 7.71
N TYR A 147 -8.41 22.26 7.86
CA TYR A 147 -9.13 21.34 6.97
C TYR A 147 -10.65 21.56 7.02
N LYS A 148 -11.22 21.68 8.22
CA LYS A 148 -12.64 21.95 8.43
C LYS A 148 -13.07 23.26 7.77
N ILE A 149 -12.31 24.34 7.99
CA ILE A 149 -12.56 25.65 7.37
C ILE A 149 -12.48 25.53 5.84
N SER A 150 -11.44 24.87 5.31
CA SER A 150 -11.29 24.68 3.86
C SER A 150 -12.42 23.84 3.25
N SER A 151 -12.94 22.85 3.97
CA SER A 151 -14.09 22.04 3.53
C SER A 151 -15.35 22.89 3.41
N ILE A 152 -15.65 23.68 4.45
CA ILE A 152 -16.82 24.58 4.47
C ILE A 152 -16.74 25.60 3.33
N ILE A 153 -15.57 26.24 3.13
CA ILE A 153 -15.36 27.19 2.03
C ILE A 153 -15.64 26.52 0.67
N LYS A 154 -15.15 25.29 0.45
CA LYS A 154 -15.39 24.57 -0.81
C LYS A 154 -16.87 24.23 -1.02
N GLU A 155 -17.58 23.87 0.04
CA GLU A 155 -19.02 23.61 -0.01
C GLU A 155 -19.79 24.90 -0.33
N GLU A 156 -19.46 26.01 0.33
CA GLU A 156 -20.05 27.32 0.07
C GLU A 156 -19.78 27.78 -1.38
N GLU A 157 -18.56 27.65 -1.90
CA GLU A 157 -18.25 27.95 -3.30
C GLU A 157 -19.06 27.12 -4.29
N GLN A 158 -19.33 25.84 -3.98
CA GLN A 158 -20.16 24.98 -4.81
C GLN A 158 -21.63 25.40 -4.77
N ILE A 159 -22.13 25.80 -3.61
CA ILE A 159 -23.49 26.32 -3.44
C ILE A 159 -23.65 27.61 -4.25
N GLN A 160 -22.71 28.55 -4.13
CA GLN A 160 -22.71 29.80 -4.91
C GLN A 160 -22.70 29.55 -6.42
N LYS A 161 -21.84 28.65 -6.91
CA LYS A 161 -21.82 28.27 -8.33
C LYS A 161 -23.14 27.68 -8.81
N LYS A 162 -23.80 26.87 -7.98
CA LYS A 162 -25.12 26.30 -8.30
C LYS A 162 -26.19 27.39 -8.35
N GLU A 163 -26.20 28.30 -7.38
CA GLU A 163 -27.13 29.44 -7.34
C GLU A 163 -26.94 30.37 -8.54
N GLU A 164 -25.70 30.69 -8.91
CA GLU A 164 -25.40 31.48 -10.11
C GLU A 164 -25.95 30.78 -11.36
N LEU A 165 -25.68 29.48 -11.49
CA LEU A 165 -26.16 28.68 -12.61
C LEU A 165 -27.69 28.58 -12.65
N GLU A 166 -28.36 28.50 -11.50
CA GLU A 166 -29.82 28.58 -11.40
C GLU A 166 -30.35 29.96 -11.76
N LYS A 167 -29.71 31.06 -11.31
CA LYS A 167 -30.06 32.42 -11.72
C LYS A 167 -29.92 32.59 -13.23
N PHE A 168 -28.83 32.10 -13.83
CA PHE A 168 -28.65 32.06 -15.28
C PHE A 168 -29.75 31.23 -15.97
N ARG A 169 -30.12 30.08 -15.42
CA ARG A 169 -31.23 29.27 -15.95
C ARG A 169 -32.56 30.01 -15.86
N THR A 170 -32.86 30.67 -14.75
CA THR A 170 -34.11 31.43 -14.58
C THR A 170 -34.18 32.65 -15.49
N SER A 171 -33.06 33.34 -15.72
CA SER A 171 -33.00 34.50 -16.62
C SER A 171 -33.10 34.11 -18.09
N HIS A 172 -32.58 32.94 -18.46
CA HIS A 172 -32.66 32.41 -19.83
C HIS A 172 -33.90 31.55 -20.08
N SER A 173 -34.55 31.05 -19.03
CA SER A 173 -35.82 30.35 -19.17
C SER A 173 -36.91 31.38 -19.45
N ARG A 174 -37.50 31.31 -20.65
CA ARG A 174 -38.82 31.90 -20.87
C ARG A 174 -39.77 31.25 -19.85
N SER A 175 -40.57 32.05 -19.15
CA SER A 175 -41.63 31.58 -18.25
C SER A 175 -42.67 30.84 -19.08
N ILE A 176 -42.39 29.58 -19.40
CA ILE A 176 -43.36 28.65 -19.95
C ILE A 176 -44.12 28.16 -18.72
N PRO A 177 -45.42 28.47 -18.59
CA PRO A 177 -46.20 27.95 -17.47
C PRO A 177 -46.05 26.44 -17.44
N LYS A 178 -45.71 25.89 -16.27
CA LYS A 178 -45.66 24.43 -16.08
C LYS A 178 -47.00 23.90 -16.54
N THR A 179 -46.99 23.07 -17.58
CA THR A 179 -48.21 22.44 -18.06
C THR A 179 -48.81 21.66 -16.89
N LEU A 180 -50.12 21.80 -16.67
CA LEU A 180 -50.81 20.95 -15.72
C LEU A 180 -50.46 19.51 -16.09
N PRO A 181 -49.94 18.70 -15.16
CA PRO A 181 -49.68 17.30 -15.46
C PRO A 181 -51.02 16.71 -15.87
N GLN A 182 -51.09 16.21 -17.11
CA GLN A 182 -52.24 15.45 -17.55
C GLN A 182 -52.40 14.29 -16.56
N PRO A 183 -53.64 13.97 -16.13
CA PRO A 183 -53.85 12.82 -15.28
C PRO A 183 -53.31 11.59 -16.00
N ILE A 184 -52.16 11.09 -15.51
CA ILE A 184 -51.53 9.88 -16.03
C ILE A 184 -52.48 8.77 -15.61
N GLN A 185 -53.24 8.25 -16.57
CA GLN A 185 -53.99 7.05 -16.30
C GLN A 185 -52.99 5.95 -15.94
N PRO A 186 -53.17 5.26 -14.80
CA PRO A 186 -52.31 4.14 -14.47
C PRO A 186 -52.43 3.14 -15.62
N LYS A 187 -51.30 2.79 -16.25
CA LYS A 187 -51.27 1.68 -17.20
C LYS A 187 -51.84 0.47 -16.47
N MET A 188 -52.88 -0.16 -17.02
CA MET A 188 -53.50 -1.33 -16.42
C MET A 188 -52.40 -2.37 -16.14
N LEU A 189 -52.16 -2.64 -14.85
CA LEU A 189 -51.25 -3.69 -14.39
C LEU A 189 -51.96 -5.04 -14.50
N ILE A 190 -52.23 -5.50 -15.72
CA ILE A 190 -52.55 -6.90 -15.98
C ILE A 190 -51.27 -7.52 -16.51
N ALA A 191 -50.29 -7.73 -15.63
CA ALA A 191 -49.12 -8.53 -15.97
C ALA A 191 -49.61 -9.97 -16.15
N THR A 192 -49.79 -10.37 -17.40
CA THR A 192 -49.87 -11.80 -17.73
C THR A 192 -48.57 -12.46 -17.28
N LYS A 193 -48.59 -13.75 -16.93
CA LYS A 193 -47.39 -14.47 -16.46
C LYS A 193 -46.23 -14.30 -17.45
N ASP A 194 -46.51 -14.32 -18.74
CA ASP A 194 -45.52 -14.17 -19.80
C ASP A 194 -44.91 -12.77 -19.86
N GLU A 195 -45.70 -11.72 -19.65
CA GLU A 195 -45.20 -10.33 -19.62
C GLU A 195 -44.32 -10.08 -18.38
N LEU A 196 -44.65 -10.69 -17.24
CA LEU A 196 -43.78 -10.67 -16.06
C LEU A 196 -42.44 -11.37 -16.33
N PHE A 197 -42.46 -12.54 -16.98
CA PHE A 197 -41.22 -13.26 -17.32
C PHE A 197 -40.38 -12.50 -18.35
N GLU A 198 -41.00 -11.83 -19.33
CA GLU A 198 -40.28 -11.03 -20.32
C GLU A 198 -39.69 -9.75 -19.70
N ALA A 199 -40.42 -9.10 -18.79
CA ALA A 199 -39.91 -7.99 -17.99
C ALA A 199 -38.74 -8.44 -17.08
N MET A 200 -38.82 -9.63 -16.47
CA MET A 200 -37.70 -10.19 -15.69
C MET A 200 -36.50 -10.53 -16.58
N ARG A 201 -36.71 -11.14 -17.75
CA ARG A 201 -35.63 -11.47 -18.69
C ARG A 201 -34.93 -10.21 -19.19
N SER A 202 -35.69 -9.19 -19.60
CA SER A 202 -35.13 -7.91 -20.03
C SER A 202 -34.35 -7.20 -18.91
N ALA A 203 -34.86 -7.19 -17.68
CA ALA A 203 -34.14 -6.64 -16.53
C ALA A 203 -32.83 -7.42 -16.22
N ILE A 204 -32.84 -8.75 -16.33
CA ILE A 204 -31.63 -9.58 -16.17
C ILE A 204 -30.61 -9.29 -17.29
N ILE A 205 -31.06 -9.19 -18.54
CA ILE A 205 -30.20 -8.84 -19.67
C ILE A 205 -29.61 -7.44 -19.49
N GLU A 206 -30.41 -6.46 -19.06
CA GLU A 206 -29.96 -5.09 -18.83
C GLU A 206 -28.91 -5.02 -17.71
N THR A 207 -29.15 -5.71 -16.59
CA THR A 207 -28.18 -5.77 -15.49
C THR A 207 -26.88 -6.48 -15.90
N MET A 208 -26.95 -7.53 -16.72
CA MET A 208 -25.78 -8.18 -17.31
C MET A 208 -25.01 -7.25 -18.27
N GLN A 209 -25.69 -6.57 -19.18
CA GLN A 209 -25.07 -5.61 -20.11
C GLN A 209 -24.42 -4.44 -19.35
N ASN A 210 -25.06 -3.96 -18.28
CA ASN A 210 -24.51 -2.90 -17.42
C ASN A 210 -23.27 -3.38 -16.65
N LYS A 211 -23.28 -4.61 -16.12
CA LYS A 211 -22.12 -5.24 -15.48
C LYS A 211 -20.97 -5.40 -16.48
N GLU A 212 -21.26 -5.80 -17.71
CA GLU A 212 -20.26 -5.95 -18.76
C GLU A 212 -19.69 -4.61 -19.24
N LYS A 213 -20.54 -3.59 -19.45
CA LYS A 213 -20.12 -2.22 -19.75
C LYS A 213 -19.21 -1.67 -18.63
N LEU A 214 -19.54 -1.94 -17.36
CA LEU A 214 -18.71 -1.54 -16.22
C LEU A 214 -17.35 -2.25 -16.24
N ARG A 215 -17.32 -3.56 -16.49
CA ARG A 215 -16.06 -4.33 -16.65
C ARG A 215 -15.19 -3.76 -17.78
N ARG A 216 -15.78 -3.48 -18.95
CA ARG A 216 -15.07 -2.84 -20.08
C ARG A 216 -14.51 -1.45 -19.71
N ARG A 217 -15.25 -0.65 -18.92
CA ARG A 217 -14.78 0.65 -18.41
C ARG A 217 -13.60 0.50 -17.44
N ARG A 218 -13.62 -0.50 -16.55
CA ARG A 218 -12.49 -0.79 -15.62
C ARG A 218 -11.23 -1.18 -16.39
N MET A 219 -11.35 -2.13 -17.33
CA MET A 219 -10.23 -2.56 -18.19
C MET A 219 -9.62 -1.39 -18.98
N ARG A 220 -10.46 -0.52 -19.57
CA ARG A 220 -9.96 0.69 -20.27
C ARG A 220 -9.21 1.65 -19.35
N ARG A 221 -9.70 1.86 -18.12
CA ARG A 221 -9.04 2.73 -17.12
C ARG A 221 -7.68 2.16 -16.71
N GLU A 222 -7.60 0.86 -16.47
CA GLU A 222 -6.35 0.18 -16.11
C GLU A 222 -5.33 0.23 -17.24
N HIS A 223 -5.75 -0.07 -18.48
CA HIS A 223 -4.88 0.04 -19.65
C HIS A 223 -4.35 1.47 -19.84
N LEU A 224 -5.21 2.49 -19.69
CA LEU A 224 -4.77 3.90 -19.75
C LEU A 224 -3.81 4.26 -18.61
N LYS A 225 -4.00 3.75 -17.39
CA LYS A 225 -3.07 3.93 -16.28
C LYS A 225 -1.72 3.30 -16.60
N GLN A 226 -1.70 2.05 -17.09
CA GLN A 226 -0.47 1.35 -17.47
C GLN A 226 0.27 2.08 -18.60
N GLN A 227 -0.43 2.56 -19.63
CA GLN A 227 0.18 3.38 -20.68
C GLN A 227 0.78 4.68 -20.15
N LYS A 228 0.12 5.36 -19.20
CA LYS A 228 0.68 6.57 -18.55
C LYS A 228 1.93 6.24 -17.75
N ILE A 229 1.96 5.11 -17.04
CA ILE A 229 3.14 4.66 -16.29
C ILE A 229 4.29 4.35 -17.25
N GLN A 230 4.04 3.62 -18.34
CA GLN A 230 5.06 3.31 -19.36
C GLN A 230 5.59 4.57 -20.06
N LYS A 231 4.73 5.56 -20.35
CA LYS A 231 5.18 6.84 -20.91
C LYS A 231 6.03 7.63 -19.91
N ARG A 232 5.67 7.60 -18.62
CA ARG A 232 6.45 8.23 -17.55
C ARG A 232 7.79 7.55 -17.32
N SER A 233 7.85 6.22 -17.37
CA SER A 233 9.10 5.49 -17.22
C SER A 233 10.03 5.66 -18.43
N LYS A 234 9.48 5.71 -19.65
CA LYS A 234 10.24 6.00 -20.88
C LYS A 234 10.76 7.44 -20.95
N ALA A 235 10.09 8.39 -20.30
CA ALA A 235 10.45 9.81 -20.31
C ALA A 235 11.33 10.24 -19.12
N GLN A 236 11.70 9.32 -18.21
CA GLN A 236 12.65 9.64 -17.16
C GLN A 236 14.07 9.55 -17.71
N LEU A 237 14.78 10.68 -17.67
CA LEU A 237 16.24 10.70 -17.80
C LEU A 237 16.84 9.71 -16.78
N PRO A 238 17.98 9.07 -17.10
CA PRO A 238 18.73 8.26 -16.14
C PRO A 238 18.84 8.98 -14.79
N LYS A 239 18.60 8.27 -13.70
CA LYS A 239 18.54 8.84 -12.34
C LYS A 239 19.78 9.67 -12.01
N GLU A 240 20.94 9.30 -12.56
CA GLU A 240 22.22 9.99 -12.42
C GLU A 240 22.18 11.43 -12.99
N LEU A 241 21.62 11.63 -14.19
CA LEU A 241 21.50 12.96 -14.82
C LEU A 241 20.44 13.83 -14.14
N LEU A 242 19.35 13.23 -13.70
CA LEU A 242 18.27 13.91 -12.97
C LEU A 242 18.75 14.44 -11.59
N LYS A 243 19.79 13.82 -11.02
CA LYS A 243 20.37 14.18 -9.72
C LYS A 243 21.29 15.39 -9.78
N HIS A 244 22.11 15.49 -10.83
CA HIS A 244 22.94 16.68 -11.08
C HIS A 244 22.09 17.92 -11.37
N ILE A 245 20.92 17.74 -11.99
CA ILE A 245 20.00 18.85 -12.32
C ILE A 245 19.10 19.24 -11.13
N SER A 246 18.70 18.29 -10.27
CA SER A 246 17.72 18.55 -9.19
C SER A 246 18.30 19.04 -7.87
N GLY A 247 19.64 19.06 -7.70
CA GLY A 247 20.29 19.59 -6.49
C GLY A 247 19.95 18.81 -5.21
N ARG A 248 19.42 17.59 -5.32
CA ARG A 248 19.07 16.74 -4.17
C ARG A 248 20.36 16.17 -3.56
N GLU A 249 20.51 16.32 -2.25
CA GLU A 249 21.64 15.75 -1.50
C GLU A 249 21.77 14.24 -1.79
N GLN A 250 22.99 13.79 -2.12
CA GLN A 250 23.26 12.37 -2.36
C GLN A 250 22.96 11.58 -1.07
N SER A 251 22.28 10.44 -1.18
CA SER A 251 22.19 9.53 -0.03
C SER A 251 23.59 9.01 0.32
N ILE A 252 23.78 8.64 1.58
CA ILE A 252 25.08 8.18 2.10
C ILE A 252 25.59 6.96 1.31
N GLU A 253 24.71 6.04 0.96
CA GLU A 253 25.04 4.83 0.18
C GLU A 253 25.53 5.18 -1.23
N GLU A 254 24.85 6.09 -1.92
CA GLU A 254 25.24 6.53 -3.25
C GLU A 254 26.56 7.31 -3.24
N LEU A 255 26.84 8.05 -2.15
CA LEU A 255 28.12 8.73 -1.96
C LEU A 255 29.24 7.70 -1.79
N HIS A 256 29.03 6.66 -0.98
CA HIS A 256 30.00 5.58 -0.80
C HIS A 256 30.27 4.84 -2.12
N ASP A 257 29.24 4.49 -2.87
CA ASP A 257 29.40 3.80 -4.16
C ASP A 257 30.03 4.69 -5.23
N SER A 258 29.73 5.99 -5.23
CA SER A 258 30.40 6.96 -6.12
C SER A 258 31.90 7.01 -5.85
N TRP A 259 32.30 7.12 -4.58
CA TRP A 259 33.71 7.11 -4.19
C TRP A 259 34.40 5.78 -4.49
N TYR A 260 33.73 4.66 -4.21
CA TYR A 260 34.25 3.33 -4.56
C TYR A 260 34.50 3.19 -6.07
N ASN A 261 33.56 3.65 -6.90
CA ASN A 261 33.71 3.61 -8.36
C ASN A 261 34.83 4.54 -8.86
N ARG A 262 34.99 5.73 -8.26
CA ARG A 262 36.11 6.64 -8.56
C ARG A 262 37.46 6.02 -8.22
N ILE A 263 37.58 5.40 -7.04
CA ILE A 263 38.80 4.71 -6.59
C ILE A 263 39.11 3.53 -7.52
N LYS A 264 38.09 2.74 -7.86
CA LYS A 264 38.23 1.61 -8.78
C LYS A 264 38.67 2.03 -10.18
N ALA A 265 38.07 3.09 -10.72
CA ALA A 265 38.47 3.64 -12.01
C ALA A 265 39.93 4.11 -12.01
N LYS A 266 40.37 4.75 -10.92
CA LYS A 266 41.73 5.24 -10.77
C LYS A 266 42.76 4.12 -10.66
N ILE A 267 42.51 3.11 -9.82
CA ILE A 267 43.37 1.92 -9.71
C ILE A 267 43.48 1.21 -11.06
N ASN A 268 42.37 1.10 -11.80
CA ASN A 268 42.37 0.49 -13.13
C ASN A 268 43.17 1.29 -14.17
N LEU A 269 43.18 2.63 -14.07
CA LEU A 269 43.91 3.51 -14.98
C LEU A 269 45.42 3.52 -14.70
N ASP A 270 45.79 3.61 -13.43
CA ASP A 270 47.20 3.81 -13.04
C ASP A 270 47.95 2.47 -12.82
N GLY A 271 47.22 1.35 -12.68
CA GLY A 271 47.80 0.03 -12.44
C GLY A 271 48.56 -0.09 -11.12
N LYS A 272 48.39 0.89 -10.22
CA LYS A 272 49.04 1.01 -8.91
C LYS A 272 48.00 1.26 -7.82
N ASP A 273 48.35 0.89 -6.60
CA ASP A 273 47.56 1.25 -5.41
C ASP A 273 47.43 2.77 -5.33
N THR A 274 46.24 3.26 -4.97
CA THR A 274 45.97 4.69 -4.89
C THR A 274 46.31 5.27 -3.53
N SER A 275 46.86 6.48 -3.49
CA SER A 275 47.06 7.23 -2.26
C SER A 275 45.87 8.14 -1.94
N PHE A 276 45.68 8.45 -0.65
CA PHE A 276 44.69 9.44 -0.19
C PHE A 276 45.00 10.84 -0.74
N PHE A 277 46.27 11.24 -0.80
CA PHE A 277 46.66 12.53 -1.39
C PHE A 277 46.38 12.61 -2.89
N ASP A 278 46.46 11.50 -3.61
CA ASP A 278 46.12 11.52 -5.03
C ASP A 278 44.62 11.73 -5.24
N LEU A 279 43.77 11.17 -4.35
CA LEU A 279 42.32 11.45 -4.36
C LEU A 279 42.04 12.89 -3.92
N ALA A 280 42.84 13.42 -2.99
CA ALA A 280 42.75 14.81 -2.57
C ALA A 280 42.98 15.81 -3.71
N HIS A 281 43.86 15.48 -4.65
CA HIS A 281 44.10 16.32 -5.83
C HIS A 281 42.86 16.43 -6.73
N ILE A 282 42.07 15.35 -6.85
CA ILE A 282 40.83 15.34 -7.63
C ILE A 282 39.82 16.32 -7.02
N ILE A 283 39.67 16.31 -5.70
CA ILE A 283 38.77 17.25 -4.99
C ILE A 283 39.20 18.70 -5.21
N LYS A 284 40.51 18.99 -5.15
CA LYS A 284 41.03 20.34 -5.40
C LYS A 284 40.69 20.86 -6.80
N SER A 285 40.57 19.97 -7.79
CA SER A 285 40.17 20.32 -9.16
C SER A 285 38.65 20.46 -9.34
N GLU A 286 37.83 19.75 -8.57
CA GLU A 286 36.37 19.77 -8.70
C GLU A 286 35.72 20.96 -7.98
N GLU A 287 36.24 21.36 -6.80
CA GLU A 287 35.64 22.40 -5.98
C GLU A 287 36.50 23.68 -5.91
N PRO A 288 35.98 24.85 -6.34
CA PRO A 288 36.72 26.11 -6.31
C PRO A 288 36.73 26.78 -4.94
N SER A 289 35.78 26.46 -4.05
CA SER A 289 35.64 27.09 -2.73
C SER A 289 36.53 26.39 -1.68
N ASP A 290 37.27 27.17 -0.90
CA ASP A 290 38.12 26.64 0.17
C ASP A 290 37.33 25.97 1.30
N ILE A 291 36.13 26.46 1.59
CA ILE A 291 35.23 25.85 2.57
C ILE A 291 34.67 24.53 2.01
N GLY A 292 34.25 24.54 0.74
CA GLY A 292 33.79 23.33 0.05
C GLY A 292 34.84 22.23 0.12
N ARG A 293 36.09 22.55 -0.27
CA ARG A 293 37.21 21.61 -0.25
C ARG A 293 37.37 20.92 1.11
N ARG A 294 37.30 21.68 2.22
CA ARG A 294 37.38 21.11 3.57
C ARG A 294 36.23 20.14 3.87
N PHE A 295 35.02 20.48 3.48
CA PHE A 295 33.87 19.57 3.64
C PHE A 295 33.98 18.33 2.75
N ALA A 296 34.42 18.47 1.50
CA ALA A 296 34.67 17.36 0.59
C ALA A 296 35.79 16.44 1.11
N PHE A 297 36.84 17.00 1.73
CA PHE A 297 37.88 16.23 2.40
C PHE A 297 37.34 15.37 3.54
N VAL A 298 36.56 15.96 4.43
CA VAL A 298 35.94 15.23 5.56
C VAL A 298 34.99 14.16 5.03
N ARG A 299 34.18 14.47 4.01
CA ARG A 299 33.25 13.50 3.39
C ARG A 299 33.99 12.34 2.73
N MET A 300 35.06 12.60 1.99
CA MET A 300 35.90 11.56 1.38
C MET A 300 36.53 10.67 2.44
N PHE A 301 37.11 11.26 3.50
CA PHE A 301 37.71 10.51 4.59
C PHE A 301 36.70 9.60 5.27
N LEU A 302 35.52 10.12 5.62
CA LEU A 302 34.44 9.32 6.21
C LEU A 302 33.98 8.20 5.26
N ALA A 303 33.83 8.49 3.97
CA ALA A 303 33.45 7.48 2.98
C ALA A 303 34.49 6.35 2.87
N LEU A 304 35.79 6.67 2.91
CA LEU A 304 36.86 5.67 2.93
C LEU A 304 36.83 4.80 4.17
N MET A 305 36.58 5.40 5.35
CA MET A 305 36.43 4.64 6.60
C MET A 305 35.24 3.69 6.52
N PHE A 306 34.08 4.14 6.02
CA PHE A 306 32.92 3.28 5.83
C PHE A 306 33.18 2.16 4.82
N LEU A 307 33.81 2.46 3.68
CA LEU A 307 34.18 1.45 2.69
C LEU A 307 35.18 0.43 3.23
N SER A 308 36.07 0.84 4.14
CA SER A 308 36.98 -0.06 4.84
C SER A 308 36.25 -0.95 5.83
N THR A 309 35.33 -0.41 6.64
CA THR A 309 34.47 -1.21 7.54
C THR A 309 33.59 -2.21 6.77
N GLY A 310 33.15 -1.84 5.56
CA GLY A 310 32.39 -2.69 4.66
C GLY A 310 33.23 -3.71 3.88
N ASN A 311 34.51 -3.91 4.23
CA ASN A 311 35.45 -4.84 3.59
C ASN A 311 35.70 -4.61 2.07
N LYS A 312 35.27 -3.48 1.50
CA LYS A 312 35.48 -3.14 0.07
C LYS A 312 36.88 -2.61 -0.20
N LEU A 313 37.52 -2.00 0.80
CA LEU A 313 38.86 -1.40 0.71
C LEU A 313 39.75 -1.82 1.89
N ARG A 314 41.04 -1.99 1.64
CA ARG A 314 42.07 -2.08 2.68
C ARG A 314 42.84 -0.76 2.73
N LEU A 315 42.89 -0.18 3.92
CA LEU A 315 43.67 1.02 4.23
C LEU A 315 44.93 0.59 4.97
N SER A 316 46.10 1.05 4.51
CA SER A 316 47.38 0.84 5.17
C SER A 316 48.08 2.18 5.39
N GLN A 317 48.59 2.41 6.59
CA GLN A 317 49.36 3.60 6.94
C GLN A 317 50.70 3.14 7.56
N GLU A 318 51.81 3.69 7.06
CA GLU A 318 53.15 3.29 7.53
C GLU A 318 53.59 4.03 8.80
N GLU A 319 53.23 5.31 8.93
CA GLU A 319 53.48 6.12 10.14
C GLU A 319 52.28 7.02 10.45
N ASP A 320 52.08 7.32 11.73
CA ASP A 320 51.01 8.19 12.19
C ASP A 320 51.01 9.54 11.46
N PHE A 321 49.84 9.95 10.99
CA PHE A 321 49.60 11.17 10.20
C PHE A 321 50.27 11.23 8.82
N LYS A 322 50.86 10.14 8.31
CA LYS A 322 51.31 10.04 6.92
C LYS A 322 50.21 9.54 5.98
N ASP A 323 50.51 9.53 4.69
CA ASP A 323 49.58 9.16 3.62
C ASP A 323 49.00 7.74 3.79
N PHE A 324 47.76 7.55 3.37
CA PHE A 324 47.09 6.25 3.40
C PHE A 324 47.21 5.58 2.04
N GLY A 325 47.81 4.39 2.02
CA GLY A 325 47.72 3.48 0.89
C GLY A 325 46.34 2.83 0.85
N ILE A 326 45.67 2.91 -0.29
CA ILE A 326 44.33 2.34 -0.52
C ILE A 326 44.47 1.20 -1.52
N LYS A 327 44.13 -0.02 -1.08
CA LYS A 327 44.06 -1.21 -1.93
C LYS A 327 42.63 -1.70 -2.06
N LEU A 328 42.24 -2.10 -3.26
CA LEU A 328 41.00 -2.86 -3.46
C LEU A 328 41.18 -4.27 -2.89
N ARG A 329 40.12 -4.81 -2.31
CA ARG A 329 40.11 -6.18 -1.80
C ARG A 329 39.55 -7.16 -2.82
#